data_AF-A0A6A4GLM5-F1
#
_entry.id   AF-A0A6A4GLM5-F1
#
_cell.length_a   1.000
_cell.length_b   1.000
_cell.length_c   1.000
_cell.angle_alpha   90.00
_cell.angle_beta   90.00
_cell.angle_gamma   90.00
#
_symmetry.space_group_name_H-M   'P 1'
#
loop_
_entity.id
_entity.type
_entity.pdbx_description
1 polymer ?
#
loop_
_entity_poly.entity_id
_entity_poly.type
_entity_poly.pdbx_seq_one_letter_code
_entity_poly.pdbx_strand_id
1 'polypeptide(L)'
;GPNLIVIVLPKGGNEIYTAVKHFSDITMGVATQCLKLSKCFHAKAQYFANVCLKINVKLGGINTVPDIPGYHNLYHSVQTLADPNNPTIGMGVDIIHPAPGCNGCPLFTSLVASVDSNNAK
;
A
#
# COMPACT_ATOMS: atom_id res chain seq x y z
N GLY A 1 -8.30 -14.37 -16.14
CA GLY A 1 -8.17 -15.02 -14.82
C GLY A 1 -8.78 -14.13 -13.75
N PRO A 2 -8.76 -14.54 -12.46
CA PRO A 2 -9.29 -13.72 -11.37
C PRO A 2 -8.50 -12.43 -11.18
N ASN A 3 -9.14 -11.35 -10.71
CA ASN A 3 -8.49 -10.06 -10.42
C ASN A 3 -7.86 -9.99 -9.02
N LEU A 4 -8.21 -10.93 -8.14
CA LEU A 4 -7.68 -11.02 -6.77
C LEU A 4 -7.56 -12.47 -6.35
N ILE A 5 -6.47 -12.82 -5.67
CA ILE A 5 -6.30 -14.12 -5.01
C ILE A 5 -6.10 -13.88 -3.50
N VAL A 6 -6.91 -14.52 -2.67
CA VAL A 6 -6.77 -14.48 -1.20
C VAL A 6 -6.03 -15.73 -0.75
N ILE A 7 -4.90 -15.55 -0.06
CA ILE A 7 -4.06 -16.65 0.44
C ILE A 7 -4.14 -16.69 1.96
N VAL A 8 -4.55 -17.83 2.52
CA VAL A 8 -4.50 -18.05 3.98
C VAL A 8 -3.24 -18.84 4.32
N LEU A 9 -2.31 -18.18 5.00
CA LEU A 9 -1.00 -18.72 5.34
C LEU A 9 -1.02 -19.49 6.67
N PRO A 10 -0.38 -20.67 6.73
CA PRO A 10 -0.20 -21.38 7.99
C PRO A 10 0.79 -20.65 8.92
N LYS A 11 0.88 -21.11 10.17
CA LYS A 11 1.91 -20.64 11.10
C LYS A 11 3.29 -20.94 10.51
N GLY A 12 4.18 -19.94 10.48
CA GLY A 12 5.52 -20.07 9.88
C GLY A 12 5.58 -19.95 8.35
N GLY A 13 4.48 -19.61 7.66
CA GLY A 13 4.41 -19.52 6.19
C GLY A 13 5.16 -18.34 5.54
N ASN A 14 6.29 -17.90 6.09
CA ASN A 14 7.07 -16.77 5.54
C ASN A 14 7.67 -17.11 4.17
N GLU A 15 8.21 -18.31 4.00
CA GLU A 15 8.74 -18.76 2.70
C GLU A 15 7.62 -18.87 1.65
N ILE A 16 6.46 -19.40 2.05
CA ILE A 16 5.26 -19.46 1.20
C ILE A 16 4.82 -18.05 0.81
N TYR A 17 4.81 -17.11 1.76
CA TYR A 17 4.49 -15.72 1.48
C TYR A 17 5.43 -15.12 0.44
N THR A 18 6.74 -15.32 0.60
CA THR A 18 7.75 -14.83 -0.37
C THR A 18 7.55 -15.42 -1.75
N ALA A 19 7.33 -16.74 -1.85
CA ALA A 19 7.08 -17.41 -3.12
C ALA A 19 5.79 -16.90 -3.80
N VAL A 20 4.71 -16.79 -3.04
CA VAL A 20 3.43 -16.23 -3.50
C VAL A 20 3.62 -14.80 -4.00
N LYS A 21 4.36 -13.98 -3.27
CA LYS A 21 4.61 -12.58 -3.61
C LYS A 21 5.46 -12.41 -4.86
N HIS A 22 6.51 -13.21 -5.00
CA HIS A 22 7.32 -13.21 -6.20
C HIS A 22 6.47 -13.62 -7.42
N PHE A 23 5.74 -14.73 -7.32
CA PHE A 23 4.87 -15.17 -8.41
C PHE A 23 3.80 -14.13 -8.76
N SER A 24 3.12 -13.56 -7.76
CA SER A 24 2.01 -12.64 -8.02
C SER A 24 2.45 -11.26 -8.49
N ASP A 25 3.45 -10.67 -7.83
CA ASP A 25 3.81 -9.26 -8.01
C ASP A 25 4.88 -9.10 -9.12
N ILE A 26 5.72 -10.11 -9.36
CA ILE A 26 6.80 -10.06 -10.36
C ILE A 26 6.45 -10.87 -11.61
N THR A 27 5.96 -12.11 -11.46
CA THR A 27 5.78 -13.01 -12.62
C THR A 27 4.43 -12.83 -13.32
N MET A 28 3.32 -12.74 -12.57
CA MET A 28 1.96 -12.80 -13.13
C MET A 28 1.22 -11.46 -13.16
N GLY A 29 1.60 -10.49 -12.34
CA GLY A 29 0.89 -9.21 -12.22
C GLY A 29 -0.55 -9.34 -11.70
N VAL A 30 -0.79 -10.24 -10.74
CA VAL A 30 -2.13 -10.45 -10.14
C VAL A 30 -2.16 -9.98 -8.69
N ALA A 31 -3.19 -9.23 -8.30
CA ALA A 31 -3.32 -8.77 -6.92
C ALA A 31 -3.51 -9.96 -5.97
N THR A 32 -2.75 -9.97 -4.87
CA THR A 32 -2.87 -10.97 -3.81
C THR A 32 -3.12 -10.34 -2.44
N GLN A 33 -3.98 -10.96 -1.63
CA GLN A 33 -4.17 -10.61 -0.22
C GLN A 33 -3.87 -11.82 0.68
N CYS A 34 -2.71 -11.79 1.34
CA CYS A 34 -2.29 -12.83 2.27
C CYS A 34 -2.82 -12.55 3.68
N LEU A 35 -3.39 -13.58 4.33
CA LEU A 35 -3.92 -13.56 5.68
C LEU A 35 -3.21 -14.63 6.51
N LYS A 36 -2.87 -14.35 7.77
CA LYS A 36 -2.37 -15.41 8.67
C LYS A 36 -3.56 -16.20 9.20
N LEU A 37 -3.52 -17.52 9.10
CA LEU A 37 -4.58 -18.41 9.61
C LEU A 37 -4.93 -18.10 11.07
N SER A 38 -3.92 -17.91 11.91
CA SER A 38 -4.07 -17.58 13.33
C SER A 38 -4.77 -16.25 13.60
N LYS A 39 -4.78 -15.32 12.64
CA LYS A 39 -5.49 -14.05 12.73
C LYS A 39 -6.90 -14.12 12.16
N CYS A 40 -7.20 -15.11 11.33
CA CYS A 40 -8.53 -15.32 10.78
C CYS A 40 -9.44 -16.05 11.78
N PHE A 41 -8.88 -16.98 12.55
CA PHE A 41 -9.62 -17.73 13.55
C PHE A 41 -10.10 -16.78 14.68
N HIS A 42 -11.42 -16.66 14.85
CA HIS A 42 -12.06 -15.71 15.78
C HIS A 42 -11.74 -14.22 15.52
N ALA A 43 -11.46 -13.86 14.26
CA ALA A 43 -11.32 -12.46 13.88
C ALA A 43 -12.61 -11.66 14.16
N LYS A 44 -12.46 -10.47 14.73
CA LYS A 44 -13.53 -9.48 14.83
C LYS A 44 -13.75 -8.80 13.48
N ALA A 45 -14.93 -8.23 13.26
CA ALA A 45 -15.25 -7.47 12.04
C ALA A 45 -14.19 -6.41 11.69
N GLN A 46 -13.61 -5.75 12.69
CA GLN A 46 -12.53 -4.78 12.50
C GLN A 46 -11.29 -5.35 11.78
N TYR A 47 -10.95 -6.62 12.00
CA TYR A 47 -9.84 -7.25 11.29
C TYR A 47 -10.13 -7.31 9.79
N PHE A 48 -11.33 -7.77 9.42
CA PHE A 48 -11.74 -7.86 8.03
C PHE A 48 -11.96 -6.49 7.40
N ALA A 49 -12.43 -5.49 8.15
CA ALA A 49 -12.47 -4.10 7.68
C ALA A 49 -11.06 -3.62 7.24
N ASN A 50 -10.04 -3.85 8.07
CA ASN A 50 -8.66 -3.50 7.74
C ASN A 50 -8.12 -4.30 6.54
N VAL A 51 -8.54 -5.56 6.37
CA VAL A 51 -8.21 -6.35 5.18
C VAL A 51 -8.86 -5.76 3.93
N CYS A 52 -10.13 -5.37 3.98
CA CYS A 52 -10.84 -4.75 2.87
C CYS A 52 -10.20 -3.42 2.45
N LEU A 53 -9.73 -2.60 3.40
CA LEU A 53 -8.99 -1.37 3.08
C LEU A 53 -7.74 -1.66 2.21
N LYS A 54 -7.04 -2.76 2.47
CA LYS A 54 -5.86 -3.18 1.68
C LYS A 54 -6.24 -3.77 0.34
N ILE A 55 -7.36 -4.49 0.25
CA ILE A 55 -7.85 -5.05 -1.01
C ILE A 55 -8.29 -3.93 -1.94
N ASN A 56 -9.04 -2.95 -1.43
CA ASN A 56 -9.57 -1.86 -2.24
C ASN A 56 -8.47 -1.13 -3.02
N VAL A 57 -7.37 -0.75 -2.36
CA VAL A 57 -6.24 -0.06 -3.01
C VAL A 57 -5.48 -0.94 -4.00
N LYS A 58 -5.37 -2.25 -3.75
CA LYS A 58 -4.74 -3.18 -4.70
C LYS A 58 -5.54 -3.37 -5.99
N LEU A 59 -6.84 -3.11 -5.92
CA LEU A 59 -7.75 -3.13 -7.06
C LEU A 59 -7.99 -1.72 -7.64
N GLY A 60 -7.19 -0.72 -7.22
CA GLY A 60 -7.22 0.64 -7.76
C GLY A 60 -8.29 1.56 -7.17
N GLY A 61 -8.96 1.13 -6.10
CA GLY A 61 -9.94 1.92 -5.37
C GLY A 61 -9.29 2.90 -4.39
N ILE A 62 -10.04 3.93 -4.00
CA ILE A 62 -9.67 4.94 -3.01
C ILE A 62 -10.49 4.67 -1.74
N ASN A 63 -9.83 4.61 -0.57
CA ASN A 63 -10.55 4.40 0.70
C ASN A 63 -11.12 5.72 1.27
N THR A 64 -10.33 6.79 1.19
CA THR A 64 -10.63 8.09 1.78
C THR A 64 -9.96 9.17 0.96
N VAL A 65 -10.65 10.29 0.76
CA VAL A 65 -10.07 11.54 0.24
C VAL A 65 -10.00 12.51 1.41
N PRO A 66 -8.87 13.19 1.64
CA PRO A 66 -8.79 14.23 2.67
C PRO A 66 -9.87 15.29 2.45
N ASP A 67 -10.54 15.70 3.53
CA ASP A 67 -11.42 16.87 3.45
C ASP A 67 -10.54 18.12 3.33
N ILE A 68 -10.78 18.91 2.29
CA ILE A 68 -10.01 20.12 1.99
C ILE A 68 -10.99 21.27 2.14
N PRO A 69 -11.03 21.92 3.31
CA PRO A 69 -11.96 23.01 3.53
C PRO A 69 -11.60 24.15 2.58
N GLY A 70 -12.62 24.72 1.94
CA GLY A 70 -12.48 25.97 1.20
C GLY A 70 -11.85 27.07 2.06
N TYR A 71 -11.35 28.11 1.38
CA TYR A 71 -10.61 29.34 1.76
C TYR A 71 -10.64 29.90 3.21
N HIS A 72 -11.47 29.39 4.12
CA HIS A 72 -11.74 29.91 5.46
C HIS A 72 -10.98 29.22 6.62
N ASN A 73 -10.19 28.16 6.38
CA ASN A 73 -9.43 27.49 7.44
C ASN A 73 -7.91 27.73 7.30
N LEU A 74 -7.30 28.19 8.41
CA LEU A 74 -5.91 28.67 8.59
C LEU A 74 -4.78 27.64 8.34
N TYR A 75 -5.08 26.46 7.78
CA TYR A 75 -4.08 25.44 7.45
C TYR A 75 -3.62 25.59 6.00
N HIS A 76 -2.68 26.52 5.78
CA HIS A 76 -2.05 26.80 4.47
C HIS A 76 -1.43 25.56 3.79
N SER A 77 -1.07 24.52 4.55
CA SER A 77 -0.36 23.34 4.02
C SER A 77 -1.23 22.39 3.20
N VAL A 78 -2.55 22.35 3.42
CA VAL A 78 -3.46 21.44 2.69
C VAL A 78 -3.98 22.08 1.40
N GLN A 79 -4.05 23.42 1.36
CA GLN A 79 -4.53 24.18 0.20
C GLN A 79 -3.63 24.01 -1.02
N THR A 80 -2.30 23.98 -0.85
CA THR A 80 -1.35 23.80 -1.95
C THR A 80 -1.47 22.43 -2.62
N LEU A 81 -1.83 21.39 -1.86
CA LEU A 81 -1.84 20.01 -2.38
C LEU A 81 -2.99 19.74 -3.34
N ALA A 82 -4.07 20.51 -3.27
CA ALA A 82 -5.25 20.34 -4.12
C ALA A 82 -5.70 21.61 -4.82
N ASP A 83 -4.80 22.59 -4.99
CA ASP A 83 -5.08 23.78 -5.79
C ASP A 83 -5.21 23.38 -7.27
N PRO A 84 -6.40 23.52 -7.88
CA PRO A 84 -6.58 23.17 -9.30
C PRO A 84 -5.75 24.04 -10.25
N ASN A 85 -5.33 25.24 -9.82
CA ASN A 85 -4.53 26.15 -10.62
C ASN A 85 -3.02 25.90 -10.48
N ASN A 86 -2.60 25.22 -9.40
CA ASN A 86 -1.21 24.90 -9.10
C ASN A 86 -1.08 23.39 -8.83
N PRO A 87 -1.18 22.54 -9.87
CA PRO A 87 -1.13 21.10 -9.70
C PRO A 87 0.18 20.67 -9.03
N THR A 88 0.06 19.94 -7.91
CA THR A 88 1.17 19.53 -7.07
C THR A 88 1.27 18.00 -7.01
N ILE A 89 2.49 17.48 -7.14
CA ILE A 89 2.78 16.05 -6.97
C ILE A 89 3.45 15.84 -5.61
N GLY A 90 2.85 15.02 -4.76
CA GLY A 90 3.44 14.56 -3.51
C GLY A 90 4.34 13.35 -3.76
N MET A 91 5.63 13.46 -3.46
CA MET A 91 6.59 12.36 -3.63
C MET A 91 7.19 11.90 -2.29
N GLY A 92 7.40 10.59 -2.16
CA GLY A 92 8.06 9.98 -1.02
C GLY A 92 9.18 9.05 -1.47
N VAL A 93 10.35 9.13 -0.84
CA VAL A 93 11.54 8.32 -1.15
C VAL A 93 12.02 7.63 0.11
N ASP A 94 12.39 6.35 -0.02
CA ASP A 94 13.02 5.57 1.06
C ASP A 94 14.20 4.74 0.54
N ILE A 95 15.22 4.56 1.38
CA ILE A 95 16.44 3.80 1.08
C ILE A 95 16.68 2.80 2.22
N ILE A 96 16.72 1.52 1.87
CA ILE A 96 16.98 0.43 2.80
C ILE A 96 18.42 -0.04 2.63
N HIS A 97 19.15 0.01 3.75
CA HIS A 97 20.51 -0.52 3.86
C HIS A 97 20.48 -2.02 4.21
N PRO A 98 21.40 -2.82 3.64
CA PRO A 98 21.60 -4.19 4.08
C PRO A 98 21.88 -4.29 5.58
N ALA A 99 21.64 -5.47 6.14
CA ALA A 99 22.03 -5.75 7.51
C ALA A 99 23.55 -5.55 7.71
N PRO A 100 24.00 -5.07 8.87
CA PRO A 100 25.42 -4.93 9.19
C PRO A 100 26.18 -6.24 8.93
N GLY A 101 27.29 -6.18 8.20
CA GLY A 101 28.12 -7.35 7.85
C GLY A 101 27.78 -8.02 6.51
N CYS A 102 26.76 -7.57 5.79
CA CYS A 102 26.42 -8.06 4.44
C CYS A 102 27.31 -7.36 3.38
N ASN A 103 28.55 -7.82 3.22
CA ASN A 103 29.49 -7.26 2.23
C ASN A 103 29.02 -7.58 0.80
N GLY A 104 28.85 -6.54 -0.04
CA GLY A 104 28.44 -6.70 -1.44
C GLY A 104 26.93 -6.83 -1.68
N CYS A 105 26.10 -6.72 -0.64
CA CYS A 105 24.65 -6.74 -0.76
C CYS A 105 24.15 -5.38 -1.31
N PRO A 106 23.22 -5.36 -2.29
CA PRO A 106 22.75 -4.12 -2.89
C PRO A 106 21.87 -3.31 -1.91
N LEU A 107 21.88 -1.99 -2.08
CA LEU A 107 20.90 -1.08 -1.49
C LEU A 107 19.61 -1.15 -2.29
N PHE A 108 18.47 -1.01 -1.61
CA PHE A 108 17.17 -0.91 -2.26
C PHE A 108 16.60 0.49 -2.04
N THR A 109 16.28 1.18 -3.13
CA THR A 109 15.62 2.49 -3.11
C THR A 109 14.22 2.37 -3.68
N SER A 110 13.26 3.04 -3.07
CA SER A 110 11.88 3.13 -3.57
C SER A 110 11.42 4.59 -3.65
N LEU A 111 10.60 4.89 -4.65
CA LEU A 111 9.94 6.18 -4.87
C LEU A 111 8.45 5.93 -5.10
N VAL A 112 7.61 6.74 -4.49
CA VAL A 112 6.18 6.83 -4.76
C VAL A 112 5.82 8.28 -5.07
N ALA A 113 4.80 8.48 -5.90
CA ALA A 113 4.28 9.79 -6.27
C ALA A 113 2.77 9.74 -6.36
N SER A 114 2.08 10.81 -5.95
CA SER A 114 0.65 10.94 -6.20
C SER A 114 0.35 11.07 -7.69
N VAL A 115 -0.77 10.50 -8.13
CA VAL A 115 -1.19 10.48 -9.55
C VAL A 115 -2.59 11.07 -9.77
N ASP A 116 -3.20 11.64 -8.72
CA ASP A 116 -4.45 12.39 -8.80
C ASP A 116 -4.37 13.73 -8.06
N SER A 117 -5.33 14.63 -8.36
CA SER A 117 -5.41 15.96 -7.74
C SER A 117 -5.82 15.92 -6.27
N ASN A 118 -6.36 14.78 -5.82
CA ASN A 118 -6.84 14.59 -4.46
C ASN A 118 -5.75 14.01 -3.54
N ASN A 119 -4.57 13.69 -4.08
CA ASN A 119 -3.48 12.99 -3.41
C ASN A 119 -3.94 11.69 -2.72
N ALA A 120 -4.88 10.99 -3.35
CA ALA A 120 -5.50 9.76 -2.86
C ALA A 120 -5.10 8.52 -3.68
N LYS A 121 -4.39 8.73 -4.80
CA LYS A 121 -3.80 7.69 -5.64
C LYS A 121 -2.31 7.89 -5.84
#